data_AF-A0A8C5RUM3-F1
#
_entry.id   AF-A0A8C5RUM3-F1
#
_cell.length_a   1.000
_cell.length_b   1.000
_cell.length_c   1.000
_cell.angle_alpha   90.00
_cell.angle_beta   90.00
_cell.angle_gamma   90.00
#
_symmetry.space_group_name_H-M   'P 1'
#
loop_
_entity.id
_entity.type
_entity.pdbx_description
1 polymer ?
#
loop_
_entity_poly.entity_id
_entity_poly.type
_entity_poly.pdbx_seq_one_letter_code
_entity_poly.pdbx_strand_id
1 'polypeptide(L)' 'MQAAPLQYEFFSEENAPKWRGLLVAALKKVREALSFQRTLDLHITSRRRLADETVKAG' A
#
# COMPACT_ATOMS: atom_id res chain seq x y z
N MET A 1 9.47 11.01 -42.75
CA MET A 1 9.01 11.27 -41.37
C MET A 1 8.86 9.92 -40.68
N GLN A 2 9.64 9.63 -39.64
CA GLN A 2 9.43 8.43 -38.82
C GLN A 2 8.21 8.69 -37.92
N ALA A 3 7.17 7.88 -38.05
CA ALA A 3 5.99 7.97 -37.19
C ALA A 3 6.38 7.68 -35.74
N ALA A 4 5.99 8.55 -34.82
CA ALA A 4 6.19 8.33 -33.39
C ALA A 4 5.44 7.04 -32.96
N PRO A 5 6.00 6.24 -32.03
CA PRO A 5 5.29 5.08 -31.50
C PRO A 5 3.96 5.53 -30.88
N LEU A 6 2.85 4.94 -31.31
CA LEU A 6 1.54 5.15 -30.68
C LEU A 6 1.62 4.66 -29.23
N GLN A 7 1.55 5.60 -28.29
CA GLN A 7 1.48 5.29 -26.87
C GLN A 7 0.08 4.77 -26.54
N TYR A 8 0.00 3.66 -25.81
CA TYR A 8 -1.28 3.13 -25.38
C TYR A 8 -1.91 4.04 -24.34
N GLU A 9 -3.08 4.58 -24.67
CA GLU A 9 -3.81 5.48 -23.77
C GLU A 9 -4.78 4.67 -22.90
N PHE A 10 -4.41 4.47 -21.63
CA PHE A 10 -5.20 3.73 -20.65
C PHE A 10 -6.55 4.39 -20.34
N PHE A 11 -6.64 5.71 -20.46
CA PHE A 11 -7.84 6.48 -20.07
C PHE A 11 -8.53 7.19 -21.24
N SER A 12 -8.33 6.69 -22.46
CA SER A 12 -9.12 7.10 -23.63
C SER A 12 -10.60 6.70 -23.46
N GLU A 13 -11.49 7.25 -24.29
CA GLU A 13 -12.92 6.91 -24.24
C GLU A 13 -13.19 5.41 -24.40
N GLU A 14 -12.40 4.71 -25.22
CA GLU A 14 -12.52 3.26 -25.43
C GLU A 14 -11.95 2.45 -24.26
N ASN A 15 -10.83 2.88 -23.69
CA ASN A 15 -10.08 2.09 -22.72
C ASN A 15 -10.48 2.40 -21.27
N ALA A 16 -10.96 3.61 -20.98
CA ALA A 16 -11.32 4.03 -19.64
C ALA A 16 -12.29 3.06 -18.93
N PRO A 17 -13.35 2.51 -19.57
CA PRO A 17 -14.22 1.54 -18.90
C PRO A 17 -13.52 0.22 -18.52
N LYS A 18 -12.47 -0.18 -19.25
CA LYS A 18 -11.69 -1.41 -18.98
C LYS A 18 -10.77 -1.22 -17.76
N TRP A 19 -10.21 -0.02 -17.60
CA TRP A 19 -9.19 0.26 -16.59
C TRP A 19 -9.73 0.95 -15.33
N ARG A 20 -10.82 1.74 -15.45
CA ARG A 20 -11.44 2.41 -14.31
C ARG A 20 -11.97 1.38 -13.32
N GLY A 21 -11.40 1.39 -12.12
CA GLY A 21 -11.81 0.51 -11.03
C GLY A 21 -11.09 -0.83 -10.97
N LEU A 22 -10.38 -1.24 -12.03
CA LEU A 22 -9.74 -2.56 -12.13
C LEU A 22 -8.82 -2.85 -10.93
N LEU A 23 -8.01 -1.86 -10.53
CA LEU A 23 -7.03 -2.00 -9.45
C LEU A 23 -7.54 -1.57 -8.08
N VAL A 24 -8.72 -0.96 -7.99
CA VAL A 24 -9.20 -0.32 -6.75
C VAL A 24 -9.39 -1.34 -5.63
N ALA A 25 -9.99 -2.49 -5.92
CA ALA A 25 -10.22 -3.54 -4.92
C ALA A 25 -8.91 -4.14 -4.39
N ALA A 26 -7.94 -4.38 -5.27
CA ALA A 26 -6.63 -4.92 -4.90
C ALA A 26 -5.84 -3.92 -4.05
N LEU A 27 -5.79 -2.66 -4.47
CA LEU A 27 -5.10 -1.59 -3.74
C LEU A 27 -5.71 -1.35 -2.35
N LYS A 28 -7.04 -1.47 -2.21
CA LYS A 28 -7.71 -1.39 -0.91
C LYS A 28 -7.22 -2.48 0.05
N LYS A 29 -7.12 -3.73 -0.42
CA LYS A 29 -6.60 -4.85 0.38
C LYS A 29 -5.14 -4.65 0.77
N VAL A 30 -4.29 -4.20 -0.16
CA VAL A 30 -2.88 -3.90 0.13
C VAL A 30 -2.76 -2.82 1.19
N ARG A 31 -3.55 -1.75 1.07
CA ARG A 31 -3.58 -0.67 2.07
C ARG A 31 -4.01 -1.19 3.44
N GLU A 32 -5.05 -2.01 3.51
CA GLU A 32 -5.54 -2.61 4.75
C GLU A 32 -4.47 -3.51 5.39
N ALA A 33 -3.84 -4.39 4.60
CA ALA A 33 -2.76 -5.26 5.08
C ALA A 33 -1.56 -4.45 5.61
N LEU A 34 -1.15 -3.40 4.91
CA LEU A 34 -0.07 -2.51 5.35
C LEU A 34 -0.44 -1.74 6.63
N SER A 35 -1.69 -1.30 6.76
CA SER A 35 -2.16 -0.60 7.97
C SER A 35 -2.20 -1.53 9.19
N PHE A 36 -2.60 -2.78 8.99
CA PHE A 36 -2.60 -3.80 10.03
C PHE A 36 -1.18 -4.13 10.48
N GLN A 37 -0.26 -4.34 9.53
CA GLN A 37 1.15 -4.60 9.83
C GLN A 37 1.79 -3.46 10.64
N ARG A 38 1.58 -2.20 10.22
CA ARG A 38 2.10 -1.03 10.95
C ARG A 38 1.58 -0.96 12.39
N THR A 39 0.31 -1.32 12.61
CA THR A 39 -0.29 -1.32 13.94
C THR A 39 0.33 -2.40 14.83
N LEU A 40 0.59 -3.59 14.27
CA LEU A 40 1.29 -4.66 14.99
C LEU A 40 2.73 -4.28 15.34
N ASP A 41 3.47 -3.69 14.40
CA ASP A 41 4.86 -3.28 14.63
C ASP A 41 4.98 -2.23 15.75
N LEU A 42 4.08 -1.25 15.77
CA LEU A 42 4.00 -0.26 16.86
C LEU A 42 3.68 -0.92 18.20
N HIS A 43 2.74 -1.86 18.23
CA HIS A 43 2.33 -2.53 19.45
C HIS A 43 3.42 -3.46 20.02
N ILE A 44 4.11 -4.21 19.14
CA ILE A 44 5.24 -5.07 19.52
C ILE A 44 6.41 -4.22 20.04
N THR A 45 6.75 -3.14 19.33
CA THR A 45 7.83 -2.22 19.72
C THR A 45 7.54 -1.57 21.08
N SER A 46 6.30 -1.13 21.31
CA SER A 46 5.89 -0.53 22.58
C SER A 46 6.02 -1.51 23.74
N ARG A 47 5.60 -2.77 23.57
CA ARG A 47 5.74 -3.81 24.60
C ARG A 47 7.20 -4.15 24.90
N ARG A 48 8.08 -4.16 23.88
CA ARG A 48 9.52 -4.39 24.08
C ARG A 48 10.16 -3.26 24.88
N ARG A 49 9.82 -2.00 24.60
CA ARG A 49 10.31 -0.85 25.38
C ARG A 49 9.89 -0.93 26.85
N LEU A 50 8.63 -1.26 27.13
CA LEU A 50 8.15 -1.42 28.50
C LEU A 50 8.89 -2.55 29.24
N ALA A 51 9.15 -3.68 28.57
CA ALA A 51 9.94 -4.76 29.15
C ALA A 51 11.38 -4.31 29.48
N ASP A 52 12.05 -3.61 28.57
CA ASP A 52 13.40 -3.08 28.80
C ASP A 52 13.43 -2.05 29.95
N GLU A 53 12.39 -1.23 30.10
CA GLU A 53 12.25 -0.27 31.20
C GLU A 53 12.06 -0.98 32.55
N THR A 54 11.26 -2.04 32.61
CA THR A 54 11.10 -2.84 33.84
C THR A 54 12.38 -3.56 34.26
N VAL A 55 13.21 -3.99 33.32
CA VAL A 55 14.50 -4.65 33.59
C VAL A 55 15.55 -3.66 34.09
N LYS A 56 15.52 -2.40 33.66
CA LYS A 56 16.46 -1.37 34.11
C LYS A 56 16.11 -0.73 35.46
N ALA A 57 14.86 -0.86 35.90
CA ALA A 57 14.36 -0.23 37.11
C ALA A 57 14.49 -1.10 38.38
N GLY A 58 14.92 -2.37 38.25
CA GLY A 58 15.19 -3.29 39.36
C GLY A 58 16.68 -3.59 39.48
#